data_AF-A0A939WJ77-F1
#
_entry.id   AF-A0A939WJ77-F1
#
_cell.length_a   1.000
_cell.length_b   1.000
_cell.length_c   1.000
_cell.angle_alpha   90.00
_cell.angle_beta   90.00
_cell.angle_gamma   90.00
#
_symmetry.space_group_name_H-M   'P 1'
#
loop_
_entity.id
_entity.type
_entity.pdbx_description
1 polymer ?
#
loop_
_entity_poly.entity_id
_entity_poly.type
_entity_poly.pdbx_seq_one_letter_code
_entity_poly.pdbx_strand_id
1 'polypeptide(L)' 'MDYQSMNCLTEFDVESAIKTWREDGYEEGMTAGEQKKAVEDARNFLRENVSPEIIARCTGLALEEVKKLAEESAKTTA' A
#
# COMPACT_ATOMS: atom_id res chain seq x y z
N MET A 1 -22.16 37.20 -36.00
CA MET A 1 -22.68 36.54 -34.79
C MET A 1 -21.54 35.75 -34.19
N ASP A 2 -21.25 36.08 -32.95
CA ASP A 2 -19.98 35.90 -32.26
C ASP A 2 -19.53 34.46 -32.04
N TYR A 3 -18.21 34.27 -32.19
CA TYR A 3 -17.43 33.07 -31.90
C TYR A 3 -17.38 32.70 -30.40
N GLN A 4 -18.38 33.09 -29.60
CA GLN A 4 -18.42 32.80 -28.16
C GLN A 4 -18.97 31.40 -27.83
N SER A 5 -19.52 30.68 -28.81
CA SER A 5 -20.03 29.32 -28.62
C SER A 5 -18.98 28.24 -28.92
N MET A 6 -17.73 28.45 -28.50
CA MET A 6 -16.67 27.45 -28.58
C MET A 6 -15.83 27.47 -27.29
N ASN A 7 -16.49 27.55 -26.13
CA ASN A 7 -15.83 27.54 -24.82
C ASN A 7 -16.27 26.37 -23.93
N CYS A 8 -16.59 25.22 -24.52
CA CYS A 8 -17.09 24.05 -23.78
C CYS A 8 -16.15 22.84 -23.93
N LEU A 9 -14.84 23.00 -23.73
CA LEU A 9 -13.90 21.86 -23.57
C LEU A 9 -12.50 22.17 -23.01
N THR A 10 -12.11 23.41 -22.67
CA THR A 10 -10.66 23.73 -22.50
C THR A 10 -10.28 24.52 -21.25
N GLU A 11 -10.86 24.20 -20.09
CA GLU A 11 -10.23 24.48 -18.80
C GLU A 11 -10.12 23.18 -18.02
N PHE A 12 -9.46 22.17 -18.62
CA PHE A 12 -8.89 21.11 -17.80
C PHE A 12 -7.78 21.76 -16.99
N ASP A 13 -8.04 22.01 -15.71
CA ASP A 13 -7.07 22.61 -14.80
C ASP A 13 -5.93 21.60 -14.59
N VAL A 14 -4.93 21.68 -15.48
CA VAL A 14 -3.79 20.76 -15.53
C VAL A 14 -3.04 20.79 -14.19
N GLU A 15 -2.99 21.94 -13.51
CA GLU A 15 -2.38 22.08 -12.20
C GLU A 15 -3.11 21.23 -11.14
N SER A 16 -4.43 21.33 -11.06
CA SER A 16 -5.23 20.49 -10.16
C SER A 16 -5.10 19.01 -10.51
N ALA A 17 -5.10 18.67 -11.80
CA ALA A 17 -4.90 17.29 -12.22
C ALA A 17 -3.54 16.73 -11.78
N ILE A 18 -2.43 17.46 -12.01
CA ILE A 18 -1.09 17.03 -11.58
C ILE A 18 -1.01 16.90 -10.05
N LYS A 19 -1.64 17.83 -9.32
CA LYS A 19 -1.67 17.82 -7.86
C LYS A 19 -2.38 16.57 -7.33
N THR A 20 -3.58 16.28 -7.84
CA THR A 20 -4.36 15.09 -7.47
C THR A 20 -3.59 13.81 -7.79
N TRP A 21 -3.02 13.68 -8.99
CA TRP A 21 -2.27 12.48 -9.37
C TRP A 21 -1.03 12.25 -8.50
N ARG A 22 -0.38 13.32 -8.06
CA ARG A 22 0.78 13.25 -7.17
C ARG A 22 0.38 12.87 -5.74
N GLU A 23 -0.73 13.42 -5.25
CA GLU A 23 -1.27 13.07 -3.93
C GLU A 23 -1.72 11.60 -3.90
N ASP A 24 -2.47 11.16 -4.92
CA ASP A 24 -2.95 9.77 -5.06
C ASP A 24 -1.77 8.78 -5.13
N GLY A 25 -0.78 9.05 -5.99
CA GLY A 25 0.41 8.21 -6.10
C GLY A 25 1.30 8.20 -4.84
N TYR A 26 1.30 9.30 -4.07
CA TYR A 26 2.01 9.36 -2.80
C TYR A 26 1.30 8.55 -1.72
N GLU A 27 -0.03 8.66 -1.63
CA GLU A 27 -0.85 7.92 -0.67
C GLU A 27 -0.83 6.41 -0.95
N GLU A 28 -0.98 6.01 -2.22
CA GLU A 28 -0.83 4.61 -2.63
C GLU A 28 0.59 4.09 -2.33
N GLY A 29 1.62 4.91 -2.60
CA GLY A 29 3.01 4.58 -2.32
C GLY A 29 3.31 4.40 -0.83
N MET A 30 2.79 5.29 0.03
CA MET A 30 2.89 5.17 1.49
C MET A 30 2.19 3.91 1.98
N THR A 31 0.94 3.70 1.56
CA THR A 31 0.12 2.57 2.00
C THR A 31 0.74 1.23 1.57
N ALA A 32 1.27 1.15 0.34
CA ALA A 32 1.99 -0.02 -0.14
C ALA A 32 3.32 -0.23 0.61
N GLY A 33 4.01 0.85 0.97
CA GLY A 33 5.25 0.81 1.75
C GLY A 33 5.02 0.31 3.18
N GLU A 34 4.00 0.83 3.87
CA GLU A 34 3.64 0.39 5.23
C GLU A 34 3.23 -1.07 5.26
N GLN A 35 2.41 -1.53 4.30
CA GLN A 35 2.04 -2.94 4.18
C GLN A 35 3.25 -3.84 3.92
N LYS A 36 4.15 -3.47 2.99
CA LYS A 36 5.38 -4.22 2.74
C LYS A 36 6.25 -4.31 3.99
N LYS A 37 6.41 -3.20 4.70
CA LYS A 37 7.20 -3.16 5.93
C LYS A 37 6.59 -4.05 7.01
N ALA A 38 5.28 -4.01 7.24
CA ALA A 38 4.61 -4.87 8.20
C ALA A 38 4.79 -6.37 7.87
N VAL A 39 4.73 -6.73 6.58
CA VAL A 39 4.99 -8.09 6.10
C VAL A 39 6.46 -8.49 6.29
N GLU A 40 7.41 -7.61 5.99
CA GLU A 40 8.83 -7.86 6.20
C GLU A 40 9.17 -8.03 7.68
N ASP A 41 8.68 -7.13 8.54
CA ASP A 41 8.82 -7.22 10.00
C ASP A 41 8.24 -8.56 10.50
N ALA A 42 7.03 -8.94 10.05
CA ALA A 42 6.44 -10.23 10.40
C ALA A 42 7.32 -11.42 9.99
N ARG A 43 7.88 -11.41 8.77
CA ARG A 43 8.83 -12.45 8.33
C ARG A 43 10.11 -12.45 9.17
N ASN A 44 10.63 -11.29 9.53
CA ASN A 44 11.83 -11.18 10.35
C ASN A 44 11.59 -11.76 11.74
N PHE A 45 10.45 -11.44 12.38
CA PHE A 45 10.09 -12.02 13.67
C PHE A 45 9.86 -13.54 13.61
N LEU A 46 9.29 -14.05 12.51
CA LEU A 46 9.15 -15.49 12.29
C LEU A 46 10.52 -16.20 12.19
N ARG A 47 11.52 -15.57 11.57
CA ARG A 47 12.90 -16.10 11.53
C ARG A 47 13.54 -16.14 12.91
N GLU A 48 13.27 -15.15 13.74
CA GLU A 48 13.73 -15.06 15.13
C GLU A 48 12.98 -16.00 16.09
N ASN A 49 12.12 -16.92 15.59
CA ASN A 49 11.31 -17.86 16.39
C ASN A 49 10.34 -17.16 17.38
N VAL A 50 9.91 -15.93 17.08
CA VAL A 50 8.93 -15.21 17.89
C VAL A 50 7.53 -15.80 17.67
N SER A 51 6.73 -15.91 18.72
CA SER A 51 5.36 -16.42 18.64
C SER A 51 4.48 -15.52 17.77
N PRO A 52 3.61 -16.10 16.90
CA PRO A 52 2.77 -15.33 15.96
C PRO A 52 1.80 -14.35 16.66
N GLU A 53 1.48 -14.60 17.94
CA GLU A 53 0.67 -13.69 18.76
C GLU A 53 1.39 -12.37 19.08
N ILE A 54 2.71 -12.44 19.32
CA ILE A 54 3.54 -11.26 19.58
C ILE A 54 3.75 -10.49 18.29
N ILE A 55 3.95 -11.22 17.18
CA ILE A 55 4.11 -10.64 15.85
C ILE A 55 2.86 -9.85 15.46
N ALA A 56 1.68 -10.46 15.57
CA ALA A 56 0.40 -9.80 15.30
C ALA A 56 0.23 -8.51 16.12
N ARG A 57 0.68 -8.51 17.39
CA ARG A 57 0.64 -7.34 18.25
C ARG A 57 1.64 -6.25 17.83
N CYS A 58 2.85 -6.63 17.43
CA CYS A 58 3.91 -5.69 17.05
C CYS A 58 3.71 -5.10 15.65
N THR A 59 3.22 -5.89 14.69
CA THR A 59 3.01 -5.46 13.30
C THR A 59 1.60 -4.93 13.04
N GLY A 60 0.66 -5.15 13.97
CA GLY A 60 -0.75 -4.79 13.77
C GLY A 60 -1.49 -5.68 12.78
N LEU A 61 -0.87 -6.77 12.32
CA LEU A 61 -1.49 -7.76 11.43
C LEU A 61 -2.39 -8.71 12.20
N ALA A 62 -3.41 -9.24 11.54
CA ALA A 62 -4.23 -10.30 12.11
C ALA A 62 -3.38 -11.57 12.35
N LEU A 63 -3.66 -12.26 13.46
CA LEU A 63 -2.98 -13.51 13.83
C LEU A 63 -3.09 -14.58 12.74
N GLU A 64 -4.21 -14.59 12.02
CA GLU A 64 -4.48 -15.47 10.89
C GLU A 64 -3.58 -15.14 9.69
N GLU A 65 -3.41 -13.86 9.37
CA GLU A 65 -2.52 -13.39 8.31
C GLU A 65 -1.05 -13.69 8.63
N VAL A 66 -0.62 -13.52 9.88
CA VAL A 66 0.73 -13.87 10.31
C VAL A 66 1.00 -15.38 10.15
N LYS A 67 0.04 -16.23 10.52
CA LYS A 67 0.15 -17.69 10.31
C LYS A 67 0.24 -18.04 8.82
N LYS A 68 -0.60 -17.40 8.00
CA LYS A 68 -0.60 -17.58 6.55
C LYS A 68 0.74 -17.16 5.92
N LEU A 69 1.31 -16.04 6.36
CA LEU A 69 2.66 -15.59 5.98
C LEU A 69 3.73 -16.63 6.36
N ALA A 70 3.64 -17.21 7.56
CA ALA A 70 4.57 -18.25 8.01
C ALA A 70 4.48 -19.51 7.15
N GLU A 71 3.28 -19.91 6.77
CA GLU A 71 3.05 -21.05 5.87
C GLU A 71 3.50 -20.77 4.43
N GLU A 72 3.29 -19.55 3.92
CA GLU A 72 3.75 -19.17 2.58
C GLU A 72 5.28 -19.09 2.50
N SER A 73 5.93 -18.52 3.51
CA SER A 73 7.40 -18.47 3.56
C SER A 73 8.05 -19.84 3.72
N ALA A 74 7.34 -20.84 4.25
CA ALA A 74 7.78 -22.23 4.25
C ALA A 74 7.69 -22.91 2.87
N LYS A 75 6.73 -22.51 2.01
CA LYS A 75 6.48 -23.16 0.70
C LYS A 75 7.45 -22.74 -0.41
N THR A 76 8.10 -21.58 -0.31
CA THR A 76 9.07 -21.11 -1.32
C THR A 76 10.41 -21.86 -1.27
N THR A 77 10.63 -22.74 -0.29
CA THR A 77 11.88 -23.53 -0.16
C THR A 77 11.70 -24.99 -0.59
N ALA A 78 10.64 -25.31 -1.34
CA ALA A 78 10.36 -26.65 -1.87
C ALA A 78 10.54 -26.72 -3.40
#